data_AF-A0A671W2W7-F1
#
_entry.id   AF-A0A671W2W7-F1
#
_cell.length_a   1.000
_cell.length_b   1.000
_cell.length_c   1.000
_cell.angle_alpha   90.00
_cell.angle_beta   90.00
_cell.angle_gamma   90.00
#
_symmetry.space_group_name_H-M   'P 1'
#
loop_
_entity.id
_entity.type
_entity.pdbx_description
1 polymer ?
#
loop_
_entity_poly.entity_id
_entity_poly.type
_entity_poly.pdbx_seq_one_letter_code
_entity_poly.pdbx_strand_id
1 'polypeptide(L)'
;MTNHSSHSNGMQGLRKEHLYKVLVIGDLGVGKTSIIRRYVHQTYSTNYRATIGVDFALKVLNWDSETVRLQLWDIAGQERFGNMTRVYYREAMGAFIVFDVTRHTTFEAVIKWKEDLDSKLMLADGQSIATVLLANKCDQGRELTSNGIKMDQFCKDHGFVGWFETSAKDNLNICEAANFLVKHIMATENDILKSVVPDTISPQLDSNRQMSCSGCFK
;
A
#
# COMPACT_ATOMS: atom_id res chain seq x y z
N MET A 1 6.44 -37.87 45.84
CA MET A 1 5.87 -36.62 45.29
C MET A 1 6.91 -36.01 44.37
N THR A 2 6.87 -36.37 43.08
CA THR A 2 7.82 -35.93 42.06
C THR A 2 7.23 -34.75 41.30
N ASN A 3 7.86 -33.58 41.39
CA ASN A 3 7.52 -32.39 40.62
C ASN A 3 8.11 -32.54 39.21
N HIS A 4 7.26 -32.73 38.20
CA HIS A 4 7.60 -32.46 36.81
C HIS A 4 7.21 -31.02 36.48
N SER A 5 8.19 -30.11 36.45
CA SER A 5 8.05 -28.81 35.81
C SER A 5 8.45 -28.93 34.35
N SER A 6 7.46 -29.16 33.49
CA SER A 6 7.61 -29.06 32.04
C SER A 6 7.77 -27.58 31.65
N HIS A 7 9.00 -27.17 31.39
CA HIS A 7 9.28 -25.92 30.66
C HIS A 7 8.79 -26.08 29.22
N SER A 8 7.66 -25.46 28.91
CA SER A 8 7.24 -25.24 27.52
C SER A 8 8.17 -24.20 26.90
N ASN A 9 9.15 -24.67 26.14
CA ASN A 9 9.91 -23.84 25.19
C ASN A 9 8.92 -23.31 24.14
N GLY A 10 8.37 -22.13 24.38
CA GLY A 10 7.62 -21.38 23.39
C GLY A 10 8.58 -20.89 22.32
N MET A 11 8.69 -21.63 21.22
CA MET A 11 9.24 -21.14 19.96
C MET A 11 8.41 -19.91 19.55
N GLN A 12 8.85 -18.71 19.92
CA GLN A 12 8.34 -17.48 19.31
C GLN A 12 8.75 -17.54 17.84
N GLY A 13 7.86 -18.03 16.98
CA GLY A 13 8.07 -17.95 15.54
C GLY A 13 8.37 -16.51 15.17
N LEU A 14 9.44 -16.30 14.37
CA LEU A 14 9.76 -14.97 13.83
C LEU A 14 8.50 -14.41 13.17
N ARG A 15 7.90 -13.36 13.75
CA ARG A 15 6.84 -12.62 13.07
C ARG A 15 7.46 -11.93 11.86
N LYS A 16 6.94 -12.21 10.67
CA LYS A 16 7.35 -11.51 9.45
C LYS A 16 6.99 -10.03 9.61
N GLU A 17 7.97 -9.15 9.42
CA GLU A 17 7.80 -7.70 9.44
C GLU A 17 7.86 -7.16 8.01
N HIS A 18 6.90 -6.30 7.67
CA HIS A 18 6.82 -5.61 6.39
C HIS A 18 6.94 -4.11 6.58
N LEU A 19 7.60 -3.43 5.64
CA LEU A 19 7.71 -1.98 5.60
C LEU A 19 7.24 -1.48 4.25
N TYR A 20 6.10 -0.79 4.22
CA TYR A 20 5.55 -0.26 2.97
C TYR A 20 5.54 1.26 2.98
N LYS A 21 6.16 1.84 1.97
CA LYS A 21 6.06 3.26 1.66
C LYS A 21 4.76 3.52 0.89
N VAL A 22 3.89 4.34 1.46
CA VAL A 22 2.60 4.72 0.89
C VAL A 22 2.55 6.24 0.68
N LEU A 23 2.30 6.65 -0.55
CA LEU A 23 2.14 8.06 -0.90
C LEU A 23 0.72 8.52 -0.56
N VAL A 24 0.59 9.76 -0.10
CA VAL A 24 -0.71 10.43 0.02
C VAL A 24 -0.65 11.72 -0.79
N ILE A 25 -1.30 11.71 -1.96
CA ILE A 25 -1.24 12.77 -2.98
C ILE A 25 -2.64 13.28 -3.34
N GLY A 26 -2.69 14.43 -4.02
CA GLY A 26 -3.93 15.15 -4.30
C GLY A 26 -3.80 16.65 -4.04
N ASP A 27 -4.82 17.41 -4.42
CA ASP A 27 -4.76 18.87 -4.41
C ASP A 27 -4.64 19.51 -3.02
N LEU A 28 -4.38 20.81 -3.00
CA LEU A 28 -4.33 21.60 -1.77
C LEU A 28 -5.69 21.56 -1.03
N GLY A 29 -5.64 21.37 0.28
CA GLY A 29 -6.84 21.43 1.13
C GLY A 29 -7.82 20.26 0.99
N VAL A 30 -7.50 19.20 0.23
CA VAL A 30 -8.38 18.02 0.09
C VAL A 30 -8.44 17.16 1.37
N GLY A 31 -7.48 17.33 2.28
CA GLY A 31 -7.50 16.72 3.62
C GLY A 31 -6.51 15.56 3.83
N LYS A 32 -5.48 15.43 2.98
CA LYS A 32 -4.40 14.42 3.09
C LYS A 32 -3.79 14.33 4.48
N THR A 33 -3.26 15.45 4.98
CA THR A 33 -2.70 15.58 6.33
C THR A 33 -3.71 15.21 7.42
N SER A 34 -4.97 15.60 7.26
CA SER A 34 -6.02 15.30 8.23
C SER A 34 -6.37 13.81 8.28
N ILE A 35 -6.39 13.13 7.13
CA ILE A 35 -6.57 11.67 7.04
C ILE A 35 -5.41 10.97 7.76
N ILE A 36 -4.16 11.37 7.49
CA ILE A 36 -2.98 10.78 8.12
C ILE A 36 -3.01 10.99 9.64
N ARG A 37 -3.26 12.22 10.10
CA ARG A 37 -3.36 12.54 11.53
C ARG A 37 -4.49 11.75 12.20
N ARG A 38 -5.64 11.64 11.53
CA ARG A 38 -6.74 10.83 12.05
C ARG A 38 -6.34 9.37 12.17
N TYR A 39 -5.73 8.81 11.14
CA TYR A 39 -5.35 7.39 11.12
C TYR A 39 -4.27 7.03 12.15
N VAL A 40 -3.25 7.89 12.28
CA VAL A 40 -2.09 7.65 13.13
C VAL A 40 -2.35 8.06 14.58
N HIS A 41 -2.87 9.28 14.79
CA HIS A 41 -2.97 9.89 16.12
C HIS A 41 -4.40 9.93 16.67
N GLN A 42 -5.41 9.53 15.89
CA GLN A 42 -6.83 9.63 16.29
C GLN A 42 -7.25 11.06 16.63
N THR A 43 -6.59 12.06 16.02
CA THR A 43 -6.90 13.47 16.21
C THR A 43 -7.38 14.12 14.91
N TYR A 44 -8.19 15.17 15.04
CA TYR A 44 -8.63 16.00 13.94
C TYR A 44 -8.61 17.47 14.39
N SER A 45 -8.23 18.36 13.48
CA SER A 45 -8.26 19.80 13.70
C SER A 45 -8.84 20.48 12.48
N THR A 46 -9.72 21.45 12.74
CA THR A 46 -10.27 22.35 11.71
C THR A 46 -9.26 23.40 11.26
N ASN A 47 -8.20 23.64 12.04
CA ASN A 47 -7.16 24.60 11.72
C ASN A 47 -6.32 24.11 10.55
N TYR A 48 -6.60 24.66 9.37
CA TYR A 48 -5.83 24.37 8.17
C TYR A 48 -4.41 24.90 8.30
N ARG A 49 -3.42 24.02 8.15
CA ARG A 49 -2.02 24.37 7.94
C ARG A 49 -1.55 23.65 6.69
N ALA A 50 -1.08 24.40 5.70
CA ALA A 50 -0.55 23.82 4.48
C ALA A 50 0.73 23.02 4.79
N THR A 51 0.83 21.82 4.24
CA THR A 51 2.09 21.05 4.24
C THR A 51 3.11 21.79 3.37
N ILE A 52 4.34 21.91 3.86
CA ILE A 52 5.47 22.50 3.11
C ILE A 52 6.33 21.33 2.64
N GLY A 53 6.41 21.12 1.33
CA GLY A 53 7.15 19.99 0.74
C GLY A 53 6.50 18.65 1.07
N VAL A 54 7.09 17.93 2.03
CA VAL A 54 6.67 16.59 2.44
C VAL A 54 6.69 16.44 3.96
N ASP A 55 5.68 15.75 4.51
CA ASP A 55 5.64 15.32 5.90
C ASP A 55 5.54 13.77 5.98
N PHE A 56 5.95 13.22 7.11
CA PHE A 56 6.05 11.77 7.31
C PHE A 56 5.32 11.33 8.57
N ALA A 57 4.57 10.24 8.47
CA ALA A 57 4.01 9.56 9.63
C ALA A 57 4.18 8.04 9.51
N LEU A 58 4.37 7.38 10.66
CA LEU A 58 4.45 5.92 10.74
C LEU A 58 3.19 5.35 11.39
N LYS A 59 2.55 4.36 10.74
CA LYS A 59 1.48 3.55 11.33
C LYS A 59 1.93 2.10 11.41
N VAL A 60 1.82 1.49 12.58
CA VAL A 60 2.04 0.06 12.78
C VAL A 60 0.70 -0.66 12.83
N LEU A 61 0.58 -1.74 12.05
CA LEU A 61 -0.59 -2.62 11.99
C LEU A 61 -0.19 -4.03 12.39
N ASN A 62 -1.02 -4.64 13.23
CA ASN A 62 -0.94 -6.07 13.51
C ASN A 62 -1.78 -6.78 12.44
N TRP A 63 -1.13 -7.50 11.54
CA TRP A 63 -1.77 -8.17 10.40
C TRP A 63 -1.69 -9.69 10.60
N ASP A 64 -2.70 -10.26 11.25
CA ASP A 64 -2.70 -11.66 11.71
C ASP A 64 -1.45 -12.00 12.55
N SER A 65 -0.56 -12.84 12.02
CA SER A 65 0.73 -13.21 12.64
C SER A 65 1.90 -12.31 12.21
N GLU A 66 1.67 -11.34 11.33
CA GLU A 66 2.67 -10.45 10.74
C GLU A 66 2.52 -9.02 11.27
N THR A 67 3.57 -8.21 11.10
CA THR A 67 3.55 -6.79 11.47
C THR A 67 3.79 -5.95 10.22
N VAL A 68 2.85 -5.07 9.90
CA VAL A 68 2.97 -4.16 8.76
C VAL A 68 3.23 -2.74 9.27
N ARG A 69 4.36 -2.16 8.86
CA ARG A 69 4.75 -0.78 9.13
C ARG A 69 4.50 0.06 7.89
N LEU A 70 3.53 0.97 7.96
CA LEU A 70 3.21 1.91 6.90
C LEU A 70 3.93 3.23 7.12
N GLN A 71 4.77 3.57 6.16
CA GLN A 71 5.37 4.88 6.01
C GLN A 71 4.46 5.74 5.15
N LEU A 72 3.71 6.66 5.77
CA LEU A 72 2.78 7.55 5.10
C LEU A 72 3.51 8.84 4.72
N TRP A 73 3.64 9.08 3.42
CA TRP A 73 4.30 10.27 2.86
C TRP A 73 3.24 11.29 2.43
N ASP A 74 3.00 12.31 3.27
CA ASP A 74 2.10 13.42 2.98
C ASP A 74 2.78 14.41 2.03
N ILE A 75 2.42 14.38 0.75
CA ILE A 75 3.01 15.27 -0.25
C ILE A 75 2.15 16.53 -0.37
N ALA A 76 2.75 17.71 -0.25
CA ALA A 76 2.00 18.95 -0.39
C ALA A 76 1.34 19.06 -1.78
N GLY A 77 0.10 19.55 -1.81
CA GLY A 77 -0.70 19.54 -3.05
C GLY A 77 -0.17 20.46 -4.16
N GLN A 78 0.73 21.39 -3.84
CA GLN A 78 1.40 22.25 -4.82
C GLN A 78 2.64 21.58 -5.44
N GLU A 79 3.15 20.52 -4.83
CA GLU A 79 4.41 19.87 -5.25
C GLU A 79 4.29 19.13 -6.57
N ARG A 80 3.08 18.91 -7.12
CA ARG A 80 2.89 18.21 -8.39
C ARG A 80 3.74 18.79 -9.52
N PHE A 81 3.95 20.11 -9.52
CA PHE A 81 4.75 20.83 -10.52
C PHE A 81 6.22 20.98 -10.14
N GLY A 82 6.60 20.48 -8.96
CA GLY A 82 7.96 20.54 -8.44
C GLY A 82 8.85 19.44 -9.02
N ASN A 83 10.12 19.78 -9.22
CA ASN A 83 11.16 18.86 -9.71
C ASN A 83 11.44 17.69 -8.73
N MET A 84 11.00 17.81 -7.47
CA MET A 84 11.27 16.84 -6.40
C MET A 84 10.31 15.64 -6.38
N THR A 85 9.22 15.69 -7.12
CA THR A 85 8.19 14.62 -7.15
C THR A 85 8.74 13.23 -7.44
N ARG A 86 9.69 13.10 -8.38
CA ARG A 86 10.36 11.81 -8.66
C ARG A 86 11.09 11.25 -7.43
N VAL A 87 11.72 12.12 -6.65
CA VAL A 87 12.43 11.74 -5.42
C VAL A 87 11.44 11.26 -4.36
N TYR A 88 10.31 11.96 -4.21
CA TYR A 88 9.28 11.58 -3.24
C TYR A 88 8.62 10.25 -3.59
N TYR A 89 8.37 9.97 -4.87
CA TYR A 89 7.64 8.77 -5.29
C TYR A 89 8.49 7.50 -5.27
N ARG A 90 9.81 7.64 -5.41
CA ARG A 90 10.74 6.50 -5.48
C ARG A 90 10.46 5.45 -4.41
N GLU A 91 10.40 4.19 -4.83
CA GLU A 91 10.20 3.00 -3.96
C GLU A 91 8.88 3.00 -3.17
N ALA A 92 7.88 3.80 -3.57
CA ALA A 92 6.54 3.63 -3.04
C ALA A 92 5.93 2.30 -3.52
N MET A 93 5.21 1.64 -2.62
CA MET A 93 4.53 0.36 -2.89
C MET A 93 3.03 0.53 -3.12
N GLY A 94 2.46 1.65 -2.64
CA GLY A 94 1.08 2.01 -2.89
C GLY A 94 0.83 3.51 -2.71
N ALA A 95 -0.37 3.96 -3.11
CA ALA A 95 -0.75 5.36 -3.01
C ALA A 95 -2.23 5.55 -2.67
N PHE A 96 -2.50 6.62 -1.93
CA PHE A 96 -3.80 7.25 -1.86
C PHE A 96 -3.81 8.51 -2.71
N ILE A 97 -4.77 8.61 -3.62
CA ILE A 97 -5.09 9.88 -4.29
C ILE A 97 -6.36 10.41 -3.65
N VAL A 98 -6.29 11.62 -3.09
CA VAL A 98 -7.37 12.20 -2.30
C VAL A 98 -7.97 13.38 -3.03
N PHE A 99 -9.30 13.42 -3.11
CA PHE A 99 -10.03 14.60 -3.54
C PHE A 99 -11.08 15.00 -2.50
N ASP A 100 -11.60 16.21 -2.66
CA ASP A 100 -12.61 16.81 -1.79
C ASP A 100 -13.97 16.72 -2.48
N VAL A 101 -14.91 15.99 -1.89
CA VAL A 101 -16.26 15.80 -2.47
C VAL A 101 -17.06 17.10 -2.60
N THR A 102 -16.65 18.15 -1.88
CA THR A 102 -17.30 19.48 -1.97
C THR A 102 -16.72 20.35 -3.09
N ARG A 103 -15.60 19.94 -3.70
CA ARG A 103 -14.87 20.72 -4.72
C ARG A 103 -14.57 19.88 -5.95
N HIS A 104 -15.44 19.98 -6.96
CA HIS A 104 -15.36 19.20 -8.20
C HIS A 104 -14.01 19.31 -8.93
N THR A 105 -13.39 20.49 -8.94
CA THR A 105 -12.07 20.71 -9.56
C THR A 105 -10.98 19.79 -8.99
N THR A 106 -11.09 19.40 -7.72
CA THR A 106 -10.15 18.46 -7.11
C THR A 106 -10.33 17.02 -7.57
N PHE A 107 -11.54 16.66 -8.02
CA PHE A 107 -11.82 15.37 -8.65
C PHE A 107 -11.25 15.35 -10.07
N GLU A 108 -11.43 16.41 -10.86
CA GLU A 108 -10.81 16.53 -12.19
C GLU A 108 -9.27 16.43 -12.12
N ALA A 109 -8.67 16.92 -11.04
CA ALA A 109 -7.24 16.82 -10.80
C ALA A 109 -6.74 15.39 -10.50
N VAL A 110 -7.62 14.44 -10.14
CA VAL A 110 -7.24 13.06 -9.77
C VAL A 110 -6.53 12.35 -10.91
N ILE A 111 -7.07 12.42 -12.14
CA ILE A 111 -6.46 11.77 -13.34
C ILE A 111 -5.04 12.29 -13.53
N LYS A 112 -4.93 13.60 -13.44
CA LYS A 112 -3.71 14.38 -13.51
C LYS A 112 -2.66 13.94 -12.46
N TRP A 113 -3.09 13.62 -11.23
CA TRP A 113 -2.21 13.04 -10.19
C TRP A 113 -1.85 11.59 -10.48
N LYS A 114 -2.77 10.79 -11.03
CA LYS A 114 -2.56 9.39 -11.38
C LYS A 114 -1.54 9.24 -12.51
N GLU A 115 -1.68 10.02 -13.58
CA GLU A 115 -0.72 10.07 -14.69
C GLU A 115 0.68 10.50 -14.22
N ASP A 116 0.75 11.47 -13.31
CA ASP A 116 2.01 11.93 -12.73
C ASP A 116 2.72 10.83 -11.94
N LEU A 117 1.95 10.05 -11.16
CA LEU A 117 2.44 8.90 -10.42
C LEU A 117 2.95 7.80 -11.37
N ASP A 118 2.10 7.36 -12.30
CA ASP A 118 2.40 6.23 -13.20
C ASP A 118 3.56 6.54 -14.15
N SER A 119 3.71 7.79 -14.58
CA SER A 119 4.84 8.20 -15.44
C SER A 119 6.20 8.24 -14.74
N LYS A 120 6.21 8.20 -13.40
CA LYS A 120 7.42 8.35 -12.58
C LYS A 120 7.77 7.09 -11.80
N LEU A 121 6.81 6.19 -11.58
CA LEU A 121 6.98 5.02 -10.74
C LEU A 121 6.23 3.81 -11.30
N MET A 122 7.00 2.77 -11.59
CA MET A 122 6.52 1.45 -11.96
C MET A 122 7.20 0.43 -11.04
N LEU A 123 6.48 -0.65 -10.76
CA LEU A 123 7.01 -1.80 -10.03
C LEU A 123 8.01 -2.59 -10.88
N ALA A 124 8.72 -3.52 -10.24
CA ALA A 124 9.75 -4.33 -10.89
C ALA A 124 9.20 -5.24 -12.01
N ASP A 125 7.93 -5.61 -11.93
CA ASP A 125 7.19 -6.38 -12.94
C ASP A 125 6.64 -5.52 -14.09
N GLY A 126 6.91 -4.20 -14.07
CA GLY A 126 6.42 -3.26 -15.07
C GLY A 126 4.96 -2.84 -14.87
N GLN A 127 4.33 -3.14 -13.73
CA GLN A 127 2.98 -2.68 -13.39
C GLN A 127 2.99 -1.39 -12.56
N SER A 128 1.89 -0.63 -12.61
CA SER A 128 1.70 0.54 -11.74
C SER A 128 1.47 0.11 -10.29
N ILE A 129 1.84 0.95 -9.33
CA ILE A 129 1.61 0.64 -7.92
C ILE A 129 0.11 0.62 -7.57
N ALA A 130 -0.25 -0.17 -6.55
CA ALA A 130 -1.62 -0.22 -6.06
C ALA A 130 -2.07 1.18 -5.59
N THR A 131 -3.13 1.70 -6.20
CA THR A 131 -3.61 3.07 -5.94
C THR A 131 -5.09 3.08 -5.58
N VAL A 132 -5.42 3.67 -4.43
CA VAL A 132 -6.80 3.79 -3.94
C VAL A 132 -7.25 5.26 -3.99
N LEU A 133 -8.44 5.50 -4.51
CA LEU A 133 -9.05 6.82 -4.59
C LEU A 133 -9.85 7.13 -3.30
N LEU A 134 -9.57 8.27 -2.66
CA LEU A 134 -10.29 8.70 -1.46
C LEU A 134 -11.15 9.93 -1.76
N ALA A 135 -12.46 9.74 -1.68
CA ALA A 135 -13.47 10.80 -1.77
C ALA A 135 -13.69 11.39 -0.37
N ASN A 136 -12.83 12.33 0.03
CA ASN A 136 -12.79 12.83 1.40
C ASN A 136 -13.80 13.97 1.65
N LYS A 137 -14.11 14.19 2.93
CA LYS A 137 -15.09 15.16 3.44
C LYS A 137 -16.55 14.81 3.10
N CYS A 138 -16.86 13.52 3.00
CA CYS A 138 -18.22 13.04 2.77
C CYS A 138 -19.23 13.39 3.88
N ASP A 139 -18.73 13.91 5.02
CA ASP A 139 -19.54 14.55 6.07
C ASP A 139 -20.18 15.88 5.64
N GLN A 140 -19.70 16.50 4.57
CA GLN A 140 -20.14 17.82 4.09
C GLN A 140 -21.05 17.76 2.86
N GLY A 141 -21.28 16.55 2.31
CA GLY A 141 -22.10 16.32 1.12
C GLY A 141 -21.61 15.11 0.33
N ARG A 142 -22.53 14.45 -0.40
CA ARG A 142 -22.23 13.21 -1.17
C ARG A 142 -22.70 13.27 -2.62
N GLU A 143 -22.94 14.47 -3.15
CA GLU A 143 -23.55 14.61 -4.48
C GLU A 143 -22.66 14.00 -5.59
N LEU A 144 -21.34 14.21 -5.51
CA LEU A 144 -20.37 13.64 -6.47
C LEU A 144 -20.23 12.11 -6.37
N THR A 145 -20.50 11.52 -5.21
CA THR A 145 -20.33 10.08 -4.94
C THR A 145 -21.65 9.31 -4.94
N SER A 146 -22.78 10.00 -5.06
CA SER A 146 -24.14 9.45 -5.07
C SER A 146 -24.39 8.40 -6.17
N ASN A 147 -23.53 8.36 -7.19
CA ASN A 147 -23.58 7.38 -8.26
C ASN A 147 -22.35 6.45 -8.22
N GLY A 148 -22.34 5.54 -7.24
CA GLY A 148 -21.23 4.60 -7.01
C GLY A 148 -20.83 3.79 -8.26
N ILE A 149 -21.79 3.45 -9.13
CA ILE A 149 -21.53 2.74 -10.39
C ILE A 149 -20.58 3.54 -11.30
N LYS A 150 -20.77 4.86 -11.39
CA LYS A 150 -19.87 5.73 -12.18
C LYS A 150 -18.46 5.78 -11.58
N MET A 151 -18.35 5.75 -10.25
CA MET A 151 -17.06 5.80 -9.57
C MET A 151 -16.29 4.48 -9.71
N ASP A 152 -17.00 3.34 -9.67
CA ASP A 152 -16.40 2.03 -9.95
C ASP A 152 -15.86 1.96 -11.38
N GLN A 153 -16.62 2.48 -12.35
CA GLN A 153 -16.17 2.55 -13.74
C GLN A 153 -14.96 3.48 -13.90
N PHE A 154 -15.01 4.67 -13.30
CA PHE A 154 -13.88 5.61 -13.28
C PHE A 154 -12.61 4.97 -12.71
N CYS A 155 -12.73 4.22 -11.61
CA CYS A 155 -11.59 3.54 -11.01
C CYS A 155 -10.98 2.51 -11.97
N LYS A 156 -11.81 1.70 -12.64
CA LYS A 156 -11.33 0.72 -13.63
C LYS A 156 -10.65 1.39 -14.81
N ASP A 157 -11.26 2.44 -15.37
CA ASP A 157 -10.76 3.12 -16.56
C ASP A 157 -9.41 3.82 -16.32
N HIS A 158 -9.13 4.24 -15.09
CA HIS A 158 -7.91 4.96 -14.72
C HIS A 158 -6.95 4.15 -13.84
N GLY A 159 -7.15 2.83 -13.71
CA GLY A 159 -6.22 1.94 -13.02
C GLY A 159 -6.13 2.14 -11.50
N PHE A 160 -7.24 2.51 -10.86
CA PHE A 160 -7.38 2.46 -9.41
C PHE A 160 -7.87 1.07 -8.99
N VAL A 161 -7.31 0.53 -7.90
CA VAL A 161 -7.73 -0.78 -7.37
C VAL A 161 -9.06 -0.68 -6.60
N GLY A 162 -9.47 0.52 -6.20
CA GLY A 162 -10.74 0.77 -5.52
C GLY A 162 -10.86 2.22 -5.04
N TRP A 163 -12.02 2.55 -4.46
CA TRP A 163 -12.28 3.87 -3.90
C TRP A 163 -13.10 3.81 -2.61
N PHE A 164 -13.00 4.85 -1.79
CA PHE A 164 -13.72 4.98 -0.53
C PHE A 164 -14.20 6.41 -0.29
N GLU A 165 -15.46 6.56 0.11
CA GLU A 165 -15.91 7.79 0.77
C GLU A 165 -15.26 7.88 2.14
N THR A 166 -14.54 8.96 2.44
CA THR A 166 -13.82 9.10 3.71
C THR A 166 -14.18 10.40 4.41
N SER A 167 -14.10 10.39 5.74
CA SER A 167 -14.13 11.62 6.54
C SER A 167 -13.06 11.57 7.61
N ALA A 168 -12.05 12.43 7.49
CA ALA A 168 -11.09 12.66 8.57
C ALA A 168 -11.76 13.24 9.84
N LYS A 169 -12.85 14.00 9.66
CA LYS A 169 -13.61 14.60 10.76
C LYS A 169 -14.31 13.51 11.57
N ASP A 170 -15.08 12.67 10.89
CA ASP A 170 -15.95 11.66 11.52
C ASP A 170 -15.29 10.28 11.64
N ASN A 171 -14.02 10.16 11.22
CA ASN A 171 -13.24 8.91 11.19
C ASN A 171 -13.91 7.80 10.37
N LEU A 172 -14.47 8.15 9.21
CA LEU A 172 -15.19 7.21 8.35
C LEU A 172 -14.26 6.62 7.29
N ASN A 173 -14.27 5.27 7.16
CA ASN A 173 -13.63 4.47 6.12
C ASN A 173 -12.10 4.62 5.94
N ILE A 174 -11.41 5.32 6.85
CA ILE A 174 -9.96 5.53 6.75
C ILE A 174 -9.20 4.22 7.00
N CYS A 175 -9.60 3.46 8.02
CA CYS A 175 -8.98 2.17 8.34
C CYS A 175 -9.28 1.13 7.25
N GLU A 176 -10.51 1.13 6.74
CA GLU A 176 -11.00 0.25 5.69
C GLU A 176 -10.23 0.46 4.39
N ALA A 177 -10.04 1.73 3.97
CA ALA A 177 -9.23 2.07 2.82
C ALA A 177 -7.75 1.67 3.01
N ALA A 178 -7.21 1.86 4.21
CA ALA A 178 -5.84 1.45 4.54
C ALA A 178 -5.65 -0.06 4.47
N ASN A 179 -6.54 -0.84 5.08
CA ASN A 179 -6.50 -2.29 5.04
C ASN A 179 -6.67 -2.82 3.61
N PHE A 180 -7.56 -2.19 2.83
CA PHE A 180 -7.76 -2.54 1.43
C PHE A 180 -6.49 -2.31 0.59
N LEU A 181 -5.82 -1.18 0.76
CA LEU A 181 -4.55 -0.90 0.08
C LEU A 181 -3.46 -1.90 0.50
N VAL A 182 -3.29 -2.13 1.81
CA VAL A 182 -2.31 -3.08 2.35
C VAL A 182 -2.49 -4.47 1.75
N LYS A 183 -3.73 -4.95 1.67
CA LYS A 183 -4.05 -6.25 1.07
C LYS A 183 -3.58 -6.35 -0.39
N HIS A 184 -3.73 -5.29 -1.17
CA HIS A 184 -3.26 -5.26 -2.56
C HIS A 184 -1.74 -5.23 -2.66
N ILE A 185 -1.08 -4.40 -1.84
CA ILE A 185 0.39 -4.33 -1.79
C ILE A 185 0.99 -5.71 -1.47
N MET A 186 0.46 -6.38 -0.43
CA MET A 186 0.92 -7.71 -0.02
C MET A 186 0.68 -8.77 -1.10
N ALA A 187 -0.45 -8.71 -1.82
CA ALA A 187 -0.72 -9.63 -2.92
C ALA A 187 0.34 -9.46 -4.03
N THR A 188 0.58 -8.22 -4.46
CA THR A 188 1.59 -7.91 -5.49
C THR A 188 3.00 -8.31 -5.06
N GLU A 189 3.40 -8.02 -3.82
CA GLU A 189 4.71 -8.42 -3.29
C GLU A 189 4.88 -9.95 -3.30
N ASN A 190 3.86 -10.70 -2.87
CA ASN A 190 3.92 -12.16 -2.87
C ASN A 190 4.02 -12.75 -4.29
N ASP A 191 3.38 -12.13 -5.28
CA ASP A 191 3.46 -12.58 -6.66
C ASP A 191 4.84 -12.29 -7.29
N ILE A 192 5.44 -11.13 -6.96
CA ILE A 192 6.82 -10.80 -7.33
C ILE A 192 7.80 -11.79 -6.68
N LEU A 193 7.63 -12.12 -5.40
CA LEU A 193 8.51 -13.08 -4.71
C LEU A 193 8.42 -14.49 -5.33
N LYS A 194 7.25 -14.91 -5.81
CA LYS A 194 7.10 -16.20 -6.51
C LYS A 194 7.77 -16.21 -7.89
N SER A 195 7.73 -15.09 -8.63
CA SER A 195 8.30 -15.02 -9.98
C SER A 195 9.83 -14.94 -9.99
N VAL A 196 10.44 -14.44 -8.91
CA VAL A 196 11.92 -14.38 -8.73
C VAL A 196 12.52 -15.72 -8.31
N VAL A 197 11.71 -16.73 -7.98
CA VAL A 197 12.17 -18.11 -7.72
C VAL A 197 11.87 -19.01 -8.93
N PRO A 198 12.60 -18.93 -10.06
CA PRO A 198 12.57 -19.96 -11.07
C PRO A 198 13.50 -21.12 -10.66
N ASP A 199 12.96 -22.34 -10.67
CA ASP A 199 13.69 -23.61 -10.77
C ASP A 199 15.03 -23.71 -10.00
N THR A 200 14.97 -23.81 -8.67
CA THR A 200 16.05 -24.53 -7.99
C THR A 200 15.93 -25.99 -8.41
N ILE A 201 16.69 -26.39 -9.44
CA ILE A 201 16.89 -27.79 -9.80
C ILE A 201 17.27 -28.51 -8.50
N SER A 202 16.33 -29.29 -7.98
CA SER A 202 16.64 -30.21 -6.89
C SER A 202 17.67 -31.18 -7.47
N PRO A 203 18.88 -31.32 -6.88
CA PRO A 203 19.77 -32.38 -7.32
C PRO A 203 19.06 -33.70 -7.05
N GLN A 204 18.54 -34.32 -8.11
CA GLN A 204 18.09 -35.70 -8.11
C GLN A 204 19.35 -36.53 -7.85
N LEU A 205 19.53 -36.94 -6.60
CA LEU A 205 20.46 -38.02 -6.27
C LEU A 205 19.89 -39.28 -6.92
N ASP A 206 20.40 -39.63 -8.10
CA ASP A 206 20.12 -40.92 -8.75
C ASP A 206 20.63 -42.05 -7.84
N SER A 207 19.77 -42.50 -6.93
CA SER A 207 19.96 -43.74 -6.19
C SER A 207 19.49 -44.91 -7.04
N ASN A 208 20.14 -45.15 -8.18
CA ASN A 208 20.16 -46.48 -8.83
C ASN A 208 21.13 -46.55 -10.02
N ARG A 209 22.41 -46.71 -9.72
CA ARG A 209 23.31 -47.52 -10.55
C ARG A 209 24.07 -48.49 -9.66
N GLN A 210 23.47 -49.65 -9.42
CA GLN A 210 24.25 -50.89 -9.26
C GLN A 210 24.94 -51.15 -10.60
N MET A 211 26.21 -50.76 -10.71
CA MET A 211 27.09 -51.25 -11.75
C MET A 211 27.94 -52.36 -11.13
N SER A 212 27.54 -53.61 -11.37
CA SER A 212 28.31 -54.79 -11.02
C SER A 212 29.53 -54.89 -11.94
N CYS A 213 30.70 -55.03 -11.32
CA CYS A 213 31.96 -55.36 -11.99
C CYS A 213 31.91 -56.77 -12.60
N SER A 214 32.46 -56.91 -13.81
CA SER A 214 33.20 -58.12 -14.20
C SER A 214 34.00 -57.82 -15.46
N GLY A 215 35.33 -57.88 -15.35
CA GLY A 215 36.28 -57.61 -16.43
C GLY A 215 36.52 -58.81 -17.35
N CYS A 216 37.34 -58.60 -18.39
CA CYS A 216 38.51 -59.43 -18.64
C CYS A 216 39.47 -58.78 -19.64
N PHE A 217 40.74 -59.06 -19.42
CA PHE A 217 41.92 -58.67 -20.19
C PHE A 217 42.08 -59.51 -21.47
N LYS A 218 42.72 -58.88 -22.48
CA LYS A 218 43.44 -59.43 -23.64
C LYS A 218 42.71 -60.38 -24.58
#